data_AF-A0A0W0RV46-F1
#
_entry.id   AF-A0A0W0RV46-F1
#
_cell.length_a   1.000
_cell.length_b   1.000
_cell.length_c   1.000
_cell.angle_alpha   90.00
_cell.angle_beta   90.00
_cell.angle_gamma   90.00
#
_symmetry.space_group_name_H-M   'P 1'
#
loop_
_entity.id
_entity.type
_entity.pdbx_description
1 polymer ?
#
loop_
_entity_poly.entity_id
_entity_poly.type
_entity_poly.pdbx_seq_one_letter_code
_entity_poly.pdbx_strand_id
1 'polypeptide(L)'
;MGSIFNIFGPSPIRPIEQHMRKVHQCAKQLYPFFEAALKKDWSTANKIAEKIISLKKEADLIKRDLRLHLPTGLFLPVSRTDLLEVLSAQNLIAKKTKGIAKLIISRQMIIPEPLVPVFMPFLSRCLDASKQACKAINELDELLEAGFRGSEVKIVEEMILTLYEIEHDSDERLADIRHRIFEIEKDLSAIDAIFLYELVQLIDDLADGAQHVGSRLQILIAR
;
A
#
# COMPACT_ATOMS: atom_id res chain seq x y z
N MET A 1 -3.02 -31.08 -17.23
CA MET A 1 -1.93 -30.17 -17.60
C MET A 1 -2.55 -28.92 -18.20
N GLY A 2 -2.77 -27.88 -17.39
CA GLY A 2 -3.25 -26.59 -17.88
C GLY A 2 -2.11 -25.83 -18.56
N SER A 3 -2.38 -25.30 -19.75
CA SER A 3 -1.42 -24.63 -20.62
C SER A 3 -0.74 -23.42 -19.94
N ILE A 4 0.60 -23.40 -20.02
CA ILE A 4 1.53 -22.35 -19.57
C ILE A 4 1.18 -20.96 -20.16
N PHE A 5 0.36 -20.92 -21.23
CA PHE A 5 -0.06 -19.69 -21.92
C PHE A 5 -1.27 -18.97 -21.32
N ASN A 6 -2.01 -19.59 -20.39
CA ASN A 6 -3.26 -18.99 -19.88
C ASN A 6 -3.09 -18.01 -18.72
N ILE A 7 -1.89 -17.86 -18.14
CA ILE A 7 -1.65 -16.99 -16.97
C ILE A 7 -1.33 -15.54 -17.38
N PHE A 8 -0.63 -15.36 -18.49
CA PHE A 8 -0.30 -14.03 -19.01
C PHE A 8 -1.38 -13.50 -19.98
N GLY A 9 -2.20 -14.37 -20.58
CA GLY A 9 -3.03 -13.94 -21.72
C GLY A 9 -2.15 -13.18 -22.73
N PRO A 10 -2.63 -12.09 -23.36
CA PRO A 10 -1.79 -11.30 -24.26
C PRO A 10 -0.72 -10.43 -23.55
N SER A 11 -0.76 -10.26 -22.22
CA SER A 11 0.09 -9.28 -21.51
C SER A 11 0.84 -9.86 -20.29
N PRO A 12 2.19 -9.82 -20.29
CA PRO A 12 2.99 -10.31 -19.16
C PRO A 12 2.84 -9.49 -17.86
N ILE A 13 2.12 -8.37 -17.92
CA ILE A 13 2.04 -7.37 -16.84
C ILE A 13 0.75 -7.46 -16.04
N ARG A 14 -0.36 -7.94 -16.63
CA ARG A 14 -1.67 -8.04 -15.95
C ARG A 14 -1.64 -8.65 -14.54
N PRO A 15 -0.83 -9.68 -14.23
CA PRO A 15 -0.79 -10.20 -12.86
C PRO A 15 -0.20 -9.20 -11.84
N ILE A 16 0.67 -8.27 -12.26
CA ILE A 16 1.20 -7.17 -11.42
C ILE A 16 0.06 -6.19 -11.06
N GLU A 17 -0.80 -5.85 -12.01
CA GLU A 17 -1.99 -5.04 -11.75
C GLU A 17 -2.97 -5.74 -10.82
N GLN A 18 -3.25 -7.02 -11.06
CA GLN A 18 -4.13 -7.81 -10.22
C GLN A 18 -3.62 -7.86 -8.77
N HIS A 19 -2.30 -8.05 -8.60
CA HIS A 19 -1.66 -7.99 -7.29
C HIS A 19 -1.86 -6.61 -6.65
N MET A 20 -1.58 -5.51 -7.37
CA MET A 20 -1.74 -4.16 -6.83
C MET A 20 -3.18 -3.81 -6.46
N ARG A 21 -4.16 -4.19 -7.29
CA ARG A 21 -5.58 -4.02 -7.00
C ARG A 21 -5.95 -4.76 -5.71
N LYS A 22 -5.45 -5.98 -5.51
CA LYS A 22 -5.68 -6.76 -4.29
C LYS A 22 -5.01 -6.12 -3.07
N VAL A 23 -3.79 -5.63 -3.22
CA VAL A 23 -3.04 -4.89 -2.19
C VAL A 23 -3.79 -3.63 -1.77
N HIS A 24 -4.27 -2.82 -2.72
CA HIS A 24 -5.04 -1.62 -2.41
C HIS A 24 -6.40 -1.97 -1.77
N GLN A 25 -7.06 -3.04 -2.22
CA GLN A 25 -8.27 -3.56 -1.56
C GLN A 25 -8.02 -3.95 -0.10
N CYS A 26 -6.84 -4.46 0.22
CA CYS A 26 -6.41 -4.74 1.58
C CYS A 26 -6.22 -3.44 2.37
N ALA A 27 -5.40 -2.51 1.85
CA ALA A 27 -5.09 -1.23 2.50
C ALA A 27 -6.34 -0.41 2.83
N LYS A 28 -7.28 -0.29 1.87
CA LYS A 28 -8.53 0.48 2.07
C LYS A 28 -9.42 -0.05 3.19
N GLN A 29 -9.23 -1.29 3.67
CA GLN A 29 -9.97 -1.80 4.83
C GLN A 29 -9.52 -1.14 6.14
N LEU A 30 -8.36 -0.48 6.18
CA LEU A 30 -7.93 0.24 7.38
C LEU A 30 -8.90 1.37 7.74
N TYR A 31 -9.47 2.08 6.76
CA TYR A 31 -10.40 3.17 7.06
C TYR A 31 -11.59 2.72 7.93
N PRO A 32 -12.44 1.76 7.49
CA PRO A 32 -13.54 1.27 8.34
C PRO A 32 -13.06 0.50 9.58
N PHE A 33 -11.85 -0.08 9.55
CA PHE A 33 -11.25 -0.72 10.73
C PHE A 33 -10.96 0.30 11.84
N PHE A 34 -10.36 1.45 11.49
CA PHE A 34 -10.10 2.53 12.43
C PHE A 34 -11.41 3.19 12.90
N GLU A 35 -12.41 3.36 12.04
CA GLU A 35 -13.73 3.84 12.47
C GLU A 35 -14.35 2.95 13.57
N ALA A 36 -14.23 1.63 13.44
CA ALA A 36 -14.69 0.68 14.46
C ALA A 36 -13.83 0.74 15.74
N ALA A 37 -12.51 0.77 15.59
CA ALA A 37 -11.58 0.84 16.72
C ALA A 37 -11.74 2.12 17.55
N LEU A 38 -11.92 3.27 16.90
CA LEU A 38 -12.18 4.57 17.56
C LEU A 38 -13.49 4.55 18.37
N LYS A 39 -14.51 3.85 17.87
CA LYS A 39 -15.79 3.63 18.58
C LYS A 39 -15.72 2.50 19.61
N LYS A 40 -14.56 1.85 19.78
CA LYS A 40 -14.34 0.66 20.62
C LYS A 40 -15.27 -0.51 20.24
N ASP A 41 -15.76 -0.55 19.01
CA ASP A 41 -16.52 -1.68 18.47
C ASP A 41 -15.57 -2.79 18.04
N TRP A 42 -15.05 -3.51 19.02
CA TRP A 42 -14.09 -4.59 18.80
C TRP A 42 -14.70 -5.76 18.02
N SER A 43 -16.02 -5.96 18.06
CA SER A 43 -16.67 -7.01 17.27
C SER A 43 -16.52 -6.70 15.78
N THR A 44 -16.84 -5.48 15.36
CA THR A 44 -16.69 -5.03 13.98
C THR A 44 -15.21 -4.92 13.59
N ALA A 45 -14.35 -4.37 14.46
CA ALA A 45 -12.92 -4.26 14.19
C ALA A 45 -12.28 -5.63 13.94
N ASN A 46 -12.63 -6.66 14.73
CA ASN A 46 -12.13 -8.03 14.53
C ASN A 46 -12.56 -8.61 13.17
N LYS A 47 -13.84 -8.46 12.78
CA LYS A 47 -14.33 -8.92 11.48
C LYS A 47 -13.59 -8.26 10.32
N ILE A 48 -13.30 -6.96 10.41
CA ILE A 48 -12.55 -6.25 9.38
C ILE A 48 -11.07 -6.69 9.38
N ALA A 49 -10.47 -6.93 10.56
CA ALA A 49 -9.11 -7.45 10.66
C ALA A 49 -8.96 -8.85 10.02
N GLU A 50 -9.95 -9.73 10.19
CA GLU A 50 -10.00 -11.03 9.50
C GLU A 50 -10.06 -10.87 7.98
N LYS A 51 -10.85 -9.91 7.50
CA LYS A 51 -10.93 -9.56 6.07
C LYS A 51 -9.59 -9.03 5.54
N ILE A 52 -8.89 -8.18 6.29
CA ILE A 52 -7.53 -7.72 5.95
C ILE A 52 -6.58 -8.92 5.80
N ILE A 53 -6.62 -9.85 6.76
CA ILE A 53 -5.78 -11.06 6.73
C ILE A 53 -6.11 -11.93 5.51
N SER A 54 -7.39 -12.09 5.18
CA SER A 54 -7.85 -12.82 4.00
C SER A 54 -7.37 -12.18 2.70
N LEU A 55 -7.55 -10.87 2.52
CA LEU A 55 -7.09 -10.13 1.34
C LEU A 55 -5.56 -10.19 1.18
N LYS A 56 -4.81 -10.12 2.29
CA LYS A 56 -3.36 -10.29 2.28
C LYS A 56 -2.96 -11.69 1.81
N LYS A 57 -3.65 -12.74 2.26
CA LYS A 57 -3.40 -14.12 1.81
C LYS A 57 -3.65 -14.26 0.30
N GLU A 58 -4.73 -13.68 -0.21
CA GLU A 58 -5.00 -13.65 -1.65
C GLU A 58 -3.88 -12.93 -2.42
N ALA A 59 -3.42 -11.77 -1.94
CA ALA A 59 -2.28 -11.07 -2.55
C ALA A 59 -0.99 -11.92 -2.53
N ASP A 60 -0.70 -12.63 -1.43
CA ASP A 60 0.45 -13.53 -1.36
C ASP A 60 0.39 -14.66 -2.40
N LEU A 61 -0.81 -15.19 -2.69
CA LEU A 61 -0.99 -16.22 -3.72
C LEU A 61 -0.65 -15.67 -5.10
N ILE A 62 -1.15 -14.49 -5.45
CA ILE A 62 -0.83 -13.81 -6.72
C ILE A 62 0.68 -13.55 -6.82
N LYS A 63 1.30 -13.02 -5.75
CA LYS A 63 2.75 -12.77 -5.69
C LYS A 63 3.57 -14.06 -5.86
N ARG A 64 3.15 -15.16 -5.22
CA ARG A 64 3.83 -16.44 -5.34
C ARG A 64 3.75 -16.96 -6.76
N ASP A 65 2.56 -16.92 -7.35
CA ASP A 65 2.32 -17.37 -8.71
C ASP A 65 3.15 -16.57 -9.73
N LEU A 66 3.13 -15.24 -9.61
CA LEU A 66 4.00 -14.32 -10.35
C LEU A 66 5.47 -14.74 -10.28
N ARG A 67 6.02 -14.93 -9.08
CA ARG A 67 7.45 -15.29 -8.92
C ARG A 67 7.82 -16.62 -9.55
N LEU A 68 6.91 -17.59 -9.56
CA LEU A 68 7.12 -18.91 -10.13
C LEU A 68 7.04 -18.92 -11.65
N HIS A 69 6.15 -18.10 -12.22
CA HIS A 69 5.82 -18.15 -13.64
C HIS A 69 6.38 -16.99 -14.47
N LEU A 70 6.92 -15.93 -13.84
CA LEU A 70 7.46 -14.77 -14.56
C LEU A 70 8.64 -15.18 -15.47
N PRO A 71 8.50 -15.03 -16.81
CA PRO A 71 9.50 -15.50 -17.77
C PRO A 71 10.85 -14.82 -17.59
N THR A 72 11.93 -15.54 -17.92
CA THR A 72 13.33 -15.07 -17.83
C THR A 72 13.93 -14.70 -19.19
N GLY A 73 13.13 -14.62 -20.27
CA GLY A 73 13.63 -14.62 -21.65
C GLY A 73 13.52 -13.30 -22.44
N LEU A 74 14.07 -13.33 -23.67
CA LEU A 74 14.30 -12.24 -24.64
C LEU A 74 13.04 -11.47 -25.14
N PHE A 75 11.83 -11.88 -24.72
CA PHE A 75 10.55 -11.33 -25.21
C PHE A 75 9.79 -10.53 -24.16
N LEU A 76 10.39 -10.27 -22.99
CA LEU A 76 9.80 -9.38 -22.00
C LEU A 76 10.19 -7.94 -22.35
N PRO A 77 9.24 -7.03 -22.62
CA PRO A 77 9.51 -5.64 -22.99
C PRO A 77 10.10 -4.82 -21.83
N VAL A 78 10.13 -5.38 -20.63
CA VAL A 78 10.74 -4.81 -19.41
C VAL A 78 11.63 -5.85 -18.73
N SER A 79 12.56 -5.41 -17.89
CA SER A 79 13.39 -6.35 -17.12
C SER A 79 12.56 -7.12 -16.11
N ARG A 80 12.80 -8.44 -16.03
CA ARG A 80 12.24 -9.29 -14.97
C ARG A 80 12.56 -8.76 -13.58
N THR A 81 13.78 -8.27 -13.38
CA THR A 81 14.23 -7.73 -12.09
C THR A 81 13.38 -6.54 -11.66
N ASP A 82 13.13 -5.60 -12.57
CA ASP A 82 12.36 -4.40 -12.25
C ASP A 82 10.90 -4.73 -11.92
N LEU A 83 10.28 -5.68 -12.64
CA LEU A 83 8.94 -6.17 -12.29
C LEU A 83 8.90 -6.83 -10.90
N LEU A 84 9.93 -7.58 -10.53
CA LEU A 84 10.02 -8.20 -9.20
C LEU A 84 10.24 -7.16 -8.09
N GLU A 85 10.92 -6.05 -8.39
CA GLU A 85 11.06 -4.92 -7.47
C GLU A 85 9.73 -4.18 -7.31
N VAL A 86 8.99 -3.91 -8.39
CA VAL A 86 7.61 -3.38 -8.34
C VAL A 86 6.73 -4.29 -7.47
N LEU A 87 6.74 -5.60 -7.74
CA LEU A 87 5.96 -6.57 -6.97
C LEU A 87 6.33 -6.57 -5.47
N SER A 88 7.61 -6.41 -5.15
CA SER A 88 8.09 -6.37 -3.77
C SER A 88 7.63 -5.10 -3.04
N ALA A 89 7.65 -3.95 -3.70
CA ALA A 89 7.11 -2.69 -3.19
C ALA A 89 5.60 -2.78 -2.94
N GLN A 90 4.82 -3.29 -3.90
CA GLN A 90 3.38 -3.52 -3.73
C GLN A 90 3.09 -4.42 -2.51
N ASN A 91 3.87 -5.49 -2.33
CA ASN A 91 3.68 -6.41 -1.23
C ASN A 91 3.95 -5.77 0.14
N LEU A 92 4.82 -4.76 0.22
CA LEU A 92 5.09 -4.04 1.46
C LEU A 92 3.82 -3.40 2.01
N ILE A 93 3.02 -2.76 1.17
CA ILE A 93 1.76 -2.09 1.52
C ILE A 93 0.81 -3.07 2.24
N ALA A 94 0.55 -4.24 1.67
CA ALA A 94 -0.33 -5.26 2.28
C ALA A 94 0.29 -5.88 3.54
N LYS A 95 1.62 -5.99 3.62
CA LYS A 95 2.33 -6.46 4.82
C LYS A 95 2.13 -5.47 5.97
N LYS A 96 2.30 -4.16 5.73
CA LYS A 96 2.10 -3.10 6.72
C LYS A 96 0.64 -2.99 7.15
N THR A 97 -0.29 -3.02 6.20
CA THR A 97 -1.74 -3.09 6.45
C THR A 97 -2.11 -4.18 7.46
N LYS A 98 -1.65 -5.41 7.22
CA LYS A 98 -1.87 -6.54 8.15
C LYS A 98 -1.21 -6.30 9.50
N GLY A 99 0.00 -5.72 9.52
CA GLY A 99 0.73 -5.37 10.73
C GLY A 99 -0.06 -4.41 11.63
N ILE A 100 -0.56 -3.32 11.05
CA ILE A 100 -1.39 -2.31 11.72
C ILE A 100 -2.62 -2.96 12.38
N ALA A 101 -3.40 -3.71 11.59
CA ALA A 101 -4.62 -4.34 12.11
C ALA A 101 -4.32 -5.34 13.24
N LYS A 102 -3.25 -6.13 13.10
CA LYS A 102 -2.83 -7.08 14.16
C LYS A 102 -2.40 -6.37 15.44
N LEU A 103 -1.65 -5.26 15.32
CA LEU A 103 -1.17 -4.50 16.46
C LEU A 103 -2.32 -3.90 17.26
N ILE A 104 -3.28 -3.28 16.57
CA ILE A 104 -4.44 -2.67 17.22
C ILE A 104 -5.32 -3.73 17.89
N ILE A 105 -5.62 -4.84 17.21
CA ILE A 105 -6.46 -5.91 17.78
C ILE A 105 -5.80 -6.59 18.97
N SER A 106 -4.51 -6.91 18.92
CA SER A 106 -3.84 -7.66 19.99
C SER A 106 -3.77 -6.89 21.29
N ARG A 107 -3.77 -5.55 21.21
CA ARG A 107 -3.71 -4.65 22.37
C ARG A 107 -5.06 -4.04 22.74
N GLN A 108 -6.09 -4.24 21.90
CA GLN A 108 -7.30 -3.40 21.91
C GLN A 108 -6.93 -1.92 22.03
N MET A 109 -6.01 -1.50 21.17
CA MET A 109 -5.30 -0.24 21.31
C MET A 109 -6.26 0.95 21.25
N ILE A 110 -6.21 1.80 22.28
CA ILE A 110 -7.04 3.00 22.37
C ILE A 110 -6.24 4.20 21.87
N ILE A 111 -6.77 4.89 20.87
CA ILE A 111 -6.25 6.17 20.43
C ILE A 111 -6.80 7.25 21.39
N PRO A 112 -5.94 8.02 22.07
CA PRO A 112 -6.38 9.10 22.95
C PRO A 112 -7.27 10.11 22.23
N GLU A 113 -8.33 10.58 22.90
CA GLU A 113 -9.31 11.53 22.35
C GLU A 113 -8.66 12.78 21.70
N PRO A 114 -7.60 13.38 22.27
CA PRO A 114 -6.95 14.54 21.65
C PRO A 114 -6.33 14.26 20.28
N LEU A 115 -5.99 13.00 19.96
CA LEU A 115 -5.38 12.62 18.68
C LEU A 115 -6.42 12.31 17.61
N VAL A 116 -7.66 11.98 17.98
CA VAL A 116 -8.70 11.53 17.03
C VAL A 116 -8.91 12.52 15.86
N PRO A 117 -8.97 13.85 16.07
CA PRO A 117 -9.17 14.81 14.98
C PRO A 117 -8.08 14.79 13.91
N VAL A 118 -6.83 14.47 14.27
CA VAL A 118 -5.68 14.43 13.36
C VAL A 118 -5.42 13.02 12.80
N PHE A 119 -5.87 11.98 13.51
CA PHE A 119 -5.57 10.59 13.17
C PHE A 119 -6.21 10.12 11.86
N MET A 120 -7.52 10.34 11.70
CA MET A 120 -8.23 9.91 10.50
C MET A 120 -7.78 10.65 9.23
N PRO A 121 -7.55 11.98 9.26
CA PRO A 121 -6.95 12.69 8.14
C PRO A 121 -5.55 12.16 7.75
N PHE A 122 -4.69 11.87 8.72
CA PHE A 122 -3.38 11.27 8.48
C PHE A 122 -3.52 9.89 7.79
N LEU A 123 -4.32 8.98 8.38
CA LEU A 123 -4.61 7.68 7.78
C LEU A 123 -5.15 7.81 6.35
N SER A 124 -6.11 8.71 6.13
CA SER A 124 -6.70 8.92 4.82
C SER A 124 -5.65 9.30 3.77
N ARG A 125 -4.73 10.21 4.12
CA ARG A 125 -3.68 10.64 3.19
C ARG A 125 -2.70 9.50 2.84
N CYS A 126 -2.33 8.68 3.82
CA CYS A 126 -1.52 7.49 3.57
C CYS A 126 -2.26 6.45 2.69
N LEU A 127 -3.57 6.33 2.82
CA LEU A 127 -4.39 5.46 1.96
C LEU A 127 -4.55 6.02 0.54
N ASP A 128 -4.55 7.35 0.37
CA ASP A 128 -4.52 7.99 -0.95
C ASP A 128 -3.24 7.62 -1.71
N ALA A 129 -2.10 7.50 -1.03
CA ALA A 129 -0.86 7.04 -1.66
C ALA A 129 -1.04 5.63 -2.27
N SER A 130 -1.61 4.69 -1.49
CA SER A 130 -1.91 3.34 -1.99
C SER A 130 -2.88 3.36 -3.18
N LYS A 131 -3.88 4.24 -3.16
CA LYS A 131 -4.83 4.42 -4.25
C LYS A 131 -4.14 4.95 -5.51
N GLN A 132 -3.28 5.94 -5.36
CA GLN A 132 -2.56 6.57 -6.47
C GLN A 132 -1.55 5.61 -7.10
N ALA A 133 -0.79 4.88 -6.29
CA ALA A 133 0.07 3.81 -6.79
C ALA A 133 -0.72 2.71 -7.53
N CYS A 134 -1.94 2.40 -7.08
CA CYS A 134 -2.81 1.45 -7.78
C CYS A 134 -3.25 1.98 -9.15
N LYS A 135 -3.57 3.28 -9.26
CA LYS A 135 -3.88 3.90 -10.55
C LYS A 135 -2.67 3.83 -11.49
N ALA A 136 -1.50 4.27 -11.03
CA ALA A 136 -0.28 4.27 -11.83
C ALA A 136 0.09 2.87 -12.36
N ILE A 137 -0.08 1.83 -11.53
CA ILE A 137 0.14 0.44 -11.97
C ILE A 137 -0.90 -0.03 -12.99
N ASN A 138 -2.14 0.43 -12.89
CA ASN A 138 -3.19 0.04 -13.82
C ASN A 138 -2.98 0.59 -15.23
N GLU A 139 -2.19 1.64 -15.41
CA GLU A 139 -1.80 2.20 -16.73
C GLU A 139 -0.65 1.42 -17.39
N LEU A 140 -0.14 0.37 -16.73
CA LEU A 140 1.05 -0.33 -17.19
C LEU A 140 0.78 -1.22 -18.42
N ASP A 141 -0.47 -1.69 -18.63
CA ASP A 141 -0.87 -2.41 -19.87
C ASP A 141 -0.88 -1.43 -21.05
N GLU A 142 -1.45 -0.24 -20.87
CA GLU A 142 -1.49 0.82 -21.88
C GLU A 142 -0.08 1.32 -22.24
N LEU A 143 0.78 1.53 -21.23
CA LEU A 143 2.20 1.82 -21.46
C LEU A 143 2.90 0.74 -22.28
N LEU A 144 2.56 -0.53 -22.03
CA LEU A 144 3.13 -1.66 -22.74
C LEU A 144 2.72 -1.66 -24.21
N GLU A 145 1.42 -1.47 -24.47
CA GLU A 145 0.85 -1.43 -25.82
C GLU A 145 1.42 -0.26 -26.64
N ALA A 146 1.67 0.89 -25.98
CA ALA A 146 2.32 2.05 -26.58
C ALA A 146 3.86 1.91 -26.71
N GLY A 147 4.44 0.83 -26.19
CA GLY A 147 5.89 0.59 -26.23
C GLY A 147 6.70 1.58 -25.38
N PHE A 148 6.14 2.04 -24.26
CA PHE A 148 6.73 3.01 -23.33
C PHE A 148 7.10 4.36 -23.98
N ARG A 149 6.24 4.84 -24.88
CA ARG A 149 6.44 6.12 -25.59
C ARG A 149 5.11 6.87 -25.68
N GLY A 150 5.18 8.16 -26.00
CA GLY A 150 4.00 8.93 -26.34
C GLY A 150 3.27 9.54 -25.15
N SER A 151 1.94 9.64 -25.27
CA SER A 151 1.05 10.26 -24.27
C SER A 151 0.97 9.47 -22.97
N GLU A 152 1.11 8.15 -23.05
CA GLU A 152 0.92 7.20 -21.96
C GLU A 152 2.02 7.38 -20.90
N VAL A 153 3.25 7.68 -21.34
CA VAL A 153 4.37 8.02 -20.43
C VAL A 153 4.05 9.26 -19.62
N LYS A 154 3.51 10.31 -20.26
CA LYS A 154 3.16 11.57 -19.56
C LYS A 154 2.08 11.36 -18.52
N ILE A 155 1.08 10.53 -18.82
CA ILE A 155 0.02 10.17 -17.87
C ILE A 155 0.63 9.53 -16.62
N VAL A 156 1.55 8.57 -16.79
CA VAL A 156 2.20 7.91 -15.66
C VAL A 156 3.16 8.85 -14.91
N GLU A 157 3.88 9.73 -15.60
CA GLU A 157 4.69 10.78 -14.97
C GLU A 157 3.84 11.71 -14.10
N GLU A 158 2.69 12.20 -14.60
CA GLU A 158 1.75 13.01 -13.84
C GLU A 158 1.21 12.25 -12.61
N MET A 159 0.96 10.94 -12.75
CA MET A 159 0.53 10.11 -11.64
C MET A 159 1.62 9.95 -10.56
N ILE A 160 2.90 9.90 -10.97
CA ILE A 160 4.05 9.86 -10.06
C ILE A 160 4.26 11.22 -9.38
N LEU A 161 4.06 12.34 -10.09
CA LEU A 161 4.07 13.67 -9.48
C LEU A 161 2.99 13.80 -8.40
N THR A 162 1.79 13.29 -8.66
CA THR A 162 0.72 13.23 -7.66
C THR A 162 1.12 12.39 -6.44
N LEU A 163 1.92 11.32 -6.63
CA LEU A 163 2.45 10.52 -5.52
C LEU A 163 3.40 11.34 -4.64
N TYR A 164 4.29 12.15 -5.22
CA TYR A 164 5.17 13.05 -4.46
C TYR A 164 4.40 14.13 -3.69
N GLU A 165 3.33 14.68 -4.26
CA GLU A 165 2.45 15.60 -3.53
C GLU A 165 1.76 14.91 -2.34
N ILE A 166 1.37 13.65 -2.51
CA ILE A 166 0.80 12.85 -1.41
C ILE A 166 1.84 12.58 -0.32
N GLU A 167 3.08 12.26 -0.68
CA GLU A 167 4.20 12.03 0.23
C GLU A 167 4.44 13.25 1.12
N HIS A 168 4.60 14.41 0.50
CA HIS A 168 4.84 15.66 1.20
C HIS A 168 3.74 15.96 2.22
N ASP A 169 2.47 15.84 1.81
CA ASP A 169 1.33 16.05 2.70
C ASP A 169 1.23 14.99 3.81
N SER A 170 1.62 13.73 3.55
CA SER A 170 1.63 12.69 4.58
C SER A 170 2.74 12.91 5.59
N ASP A 171 3.91 13.39 5.18
CA ASP A 171 5.04 13.71 6.04
C ASP A 171 4.71 14.86 7.00
N GLU A 172 4.06 15.92 6.50
CA GLU A 172 3.59 17.02 7.35
C GLU A 172 2.59 16.54 8.40
N ARG A 173 1.65 15.67 8.02
CA ARG A 173 0.66 15.08 8.93
C ARG A 173 1.29 14.13 9.94
N LEU A 174 2.32 13.38 9.55
CA LEU A 174 3.09 12.54 10.44
C LEU A 174 3.86 13.37 11.47
N ALA A 175 4.44 14.49 11.05
CA ALA A 175 5.11 15.43 11.95
C ALA A 175 4.11 16.02 12.97
N ASP A 176 2.92 16.46 12.52
CA ASP A 176 1.87 16.97 13.41
C ASP A 176 1.41 15.90 14.40
N ILE A 177 1.05 14.69 13.95
CA ILE A 177 0.56 13.65 14.86
C ILE A 177 1.61 13.22 15.88
N ARG A 178 2.90 13.15 15.49
CA ARG A 178 4.00 12.89 16.43
C ARG A 178 4.14 14.00 17.46
N HIS A 179 4.03 15.26 17.03
CA HIS A 179 4.04 16.40 17.95
C HIS A 179 2.87 16.33 18.94
N ARG A 180 1.67 15.98 18.47
CA ARG A 180 0.50 15.78 19.35
C ARG A 180 0.67 14.63 20.33
N ILE A 181 1.30 13.52 19.91
CA ILE A 181 1.65 12.42 20.82
C ILE A 181 2.61 12.94 21.90
N PHE A 182 3.65 13.69 21.51
CA PHE A 182 4.61 14.27 22.45
C PHE A 182 3.96 15.21 23.48
N GLU A 183 2.97 16.01 23.10
CA GLU A 183 2.25 16.90 24.02
C GLU A 183 1.54 16.12 25.14
N ILE A 184 1.07 14.90 24.86
CA ILE A 184 0.27 14.08 25.80
C ILE A 184 1.03 12.90 26.40
N GLU A 185 2.24 12.59 25.94
CA GLU A 185 2.93 11.33 26.28
C GLU A 185 3.23 11.18 27.78
N LYS A 186 3.33 12.29 28.51
CA LYS A 186 3.51 12.31 29.97
C LYS A 186 2.27 11.88 30.75
N ASP A 187 1.09 12.01 30.15
CA ASP A 187 -0.19 11.60 30.72
C ASP A 187 -0.54 10.14 30.37
N LEU A 188 0.28 9.48 29.54
CA LEU A 188 0.13 8.10 29.12
C LEU A 188 1.09 7.19 29.87
N SER A 189 0.78 5.88 29.90
CA SER A 189 1.80 4.90 30.27
C SER A 189 2.90 4.90 29.21
N ALA A 190 4.16 4.70 29.63
CA ALA A 190 5.28 4.66 28.70
C ALA A 190 5.09 3.59 27.59
N ILE A 191 4.42 2.49 27.92
CA ILE A 191 4.10 1.42 26.98
C ILE A 191 3.11 1.93 25.92
N ASP A 192 2.04 2.61 26.32
CA ASP A 192 1.03 3.10 25.38
C ASP A 192 1.59 4.21 24.47
N ALA A 193 2.41 5.10 25.01
CA ALA A 193 3.10 6.13 24.23
C ALA A 193 3.98 5.51 23.13
N ILE A 194 4.82 4.51 23.47
CA ILE A 194 5.68 3.82 22.49
C ILE A 194 4.84 3.16 21.38
N PHE A 195 3.75 2.49 21.74
CA PHE A 195 2.89 1.84 20.75
C PHE A 195 2.12 2.84 19.87
N LEU A 196 1.83 4.05 20.36
CA LEU A 196 1.28 5.13 19.52
C LEU A 196 2.28 5.60 18.47
N TYR A 197 3.54 5.82 18.85
CA TYR A 197 4.60 6.15 17.89
C TYR A 197 4.84 5.01 16.88
N GLU A 198 4.84 3.75 17.33
CA GLU A 198 4.96 2.60 16.43
C GLU A 198 3.78 2.52 15.46
N LEU A 199 2.56 2.78 15.94
CA LEU A 199 1.36 2.74 15.11
C LEU A 199 1.41 3.77 13.98
N VAL A 200 1.74 5.04 14.29
CA VAL A 200 1.82 6.08 13.25
C VAL A 200 2.96 5.83 12.27
N GLN A 201 4.09 5.25 12.72
CA GLN A 201 5.15 4.80 11.83
C GLN A 201 4.69 3.67 10.90
N LEU A 202 3.91 2.70 11.40
CA LEU A 202 3.43 1.61 10.55
C LEU A 202 2.46 2.10 9.46
N ILE A 203 1.67 3.15 9.75
CA ILE A 203 0.77 3.80 8.78
C ILE A 203 1.60 4.56 7.74
N ASP A 204 2.65 5.26 8.17
CA ASP A 204 3.61 5.93 7.30
C ASP A 204 4.32 4.96 6.35
N ASP A 205 4.86 3.85 6.88
CA ASP A 205 5.51 2.80 6.11
C ASP A 205 4.60 2.18 5.01
N LEU A 206 3.28 2.28 5.17
CA LEU A 206 2.31 1.86 4.13
C LEU A 206 2.31 2.86 2.96
N ALA A 207 2.34 4.17 3.26
CA ALA A 207 2.45 5.23 2.27
C ALA A 207 3.81 5.13 1.55
N ASP A 208 4.91 4.94 2.29
CA ASP A 208 6.24 4.67 1.73
C ASP A 208 6.23 3.52 0.74
N GLY A 209 5.56 2.41 1.09
CA GLY A 209 5.41 1.28 0.18
C GLY A 209 4.75 1.67 -1.14
N ALA A 210 3.80 2.60 -1.12
CA ALA A 210 3.17 3.15 -2.32
C ALA A 210 4.10 4.10 -3.10
N GLN A 211 4.89 4.94 -2.41
CA GLN A 211 5.91 5.78 -3.04
C GLN A 211 7.00 4.96 -3.75
N HIS A 212 7.40 3.85 -3.12
CA HIS A 212 8.35 2.92 -3.71
C HIS A 212 7.80 2.29 -4.99
N VAL A 213 6.49 2.02 -5.08
CA VAL A 213 5.86 1.56 -6.32
C VAL A 213 5.99 2.62 -7.43
N GLY A 214 5.70 3.89 -7.13
CA GLY A 214 5.87 5.00 -8.09
C GLY A 214 7.32 5.16 -8.55
N SER A 215 8.26 5.12 -7.61
CA SER A 215 9.70 5.18 -7.92
C SER A 215 10.16 4.03 -8.83
N ARG A 216 9.65 2.81 -8.61
CA ARG A 216 9.97 1.67 -9.49
C ARG A 216 9.33 1.80 -10.87
N LEU A 217 8.11 2.36 -10.96
CA LEU A 217 7.48 2.69 -12.25
C LEU A 217 8.28 3.74 -13.02
N GLN A 218 8.79 4.77 -12.36
CA GLN A 218 9.62 5.79 -12.99
C GLN A 218 10.87 5.17 -13.66
N ILE A 219 11.50 4.20 -13.00
CA ILE A 219 12.65 3.47 -13.55
C ILE A 219 12.26 2.62 -14.76
N LEU A 220 11.04 2.07 -14.78
CA LEU A 220 10.55 1.30 -15.91
C LEU A 220 10.32 2.18 -17.15
N ILE A 221 9.79 3.40 -16.98
CA ILE A 221 9.47 4.31 -18.09
C ILE A 221 10.68 5.12 -18.59
N ALA A 222 11.71 5.33 -17.76
CA ALA A 222 12.89 6.11 -18.13
C ALA A 222 13.86 5.38 -19.09
N ARG A 223 13.38 4.37 -19.83
CA ARG A 223 14.17 3.48 -20.70
C ARG A 223 13.98 3.75 -22.17
#